data_AF-A0A947IHN7-F1
#
_entry.id   AF-A0A947IHN7-F1
#
_cell.length_a   1.000
_cell.length_b   1.000
_cell.length_c   1.000
_cell.angle_alpha   90.00
_cell.angle_beta   90.00
_cell.angle_gamma   90.00
#
_symmetry.space_group_name_H-M   'P 1'
#
loop_
_entity.id
_entity.type
_entity.pdbx_description
1 polymer ?
#
loop_
_entity_poly.entity_id
_entity_poly.type
_entity_poly.pdbx_seq_one_letter_code
_entity_poly.pdbx_strand_id
1 'polypeptide(L)' 'MSNSHFDRLAGLRRNRRLRNICAGVAGGCFMLAVILWLDPMVSGSAPNDGWALGFVALFLIFAAAALYFHMRFLTRE' A
#
# COMPACT_ATOMS: atom_id res chain seq x y z
N MET A 1 4.21 32.70 -20.43
CA MET A 1 3.68 32.57 -19.05
C MET A 1 3.74 31.10 -18.67
N SER A 2 4.48 30.78 -17.60
CA SER A 2 5.01 29.44 -17.36
C SER A 2 3.93 28.41 -17.00
N ASN A 3 4.04 27.21 -17.57
CA ASN A 3 3.22 26.03 -17.31
C ASN A 3 3.30 25.51 -15.85
N SER A 4 3.94 26.26 -14.95
CA SER A 4 4.25 25.85 -13.57
C SER A 4 3.01 25.43 -12.76
N HIS A 5 1.86 26.09 -12.98
CA HIS A 5 0.62 25.76 -12.26
C HIS A 5 -0.03 24.46 -12.78
N PHE A 6 0.01 24.22 -14.09
CA PHE A 6 -0.50 22.98 -14.70
C PHE A 6 0.39 21.78 -14.35
N ASP A 7 1.71 21.96 -14.34
CA ASP A 7 2.66 20.92 -13.92
C ASP A 7 2.50 20.59 -12.42
N ARG A 8 2.22 21.59 -11.57
CA ARG A 8 1.96 21.38 -10.14
C ARG A 8 0.67 20.58 -9.90
N LEU A 9 -0.40 20.89 -10.63
CA LEU A 9 -1.67 20.15 -10.56
C LEU A 9 -1.55 18.71 -11.09
N ALA A 10 -0.80 18.51 -12.17
CA ALA A 10 -0.52 17.17 -12.71
C ALA A 10 0.27 16.31 -11.70
N GLY A 11 1.27 16.90 -11.03
CA GLY A 11 2.04 16.25 -9.97
C GLY A 11 1.19 15.86 -8.75
N LEU A 12 0.23 16.71 -8.36
CA LEU A 12 -0.71 16.42 -7.27
C LEU A 12 -1.66 15.26 -7.60
N ARG A 13 -2.25 15.24 -8.81
CA ARG A 13 -3.11 14.14 -9.25
C ARG A 13 -2.35 12.81 -9.31
N ARG A 14 -1.11 12.84 -9.81
CA ARG A 14 -0.24 11.64 -9.86
C ARG A 14 0.08 11.12 -8.47
N ASN A 15 0.46 11.99 -7.52
CA ASN A 15 0.72 11.58 -6.14
C ASN A 15 -0.51 10.97 -5.46
N ARG A 16 -1.70 11.58 -5.64
CA ARG A 16 -2.94 11.04 -5.08
C ARG A 16 -3.30 9.67 -5.66
N ARG A 17 -3.10 9.49 -6.97
CA ARG A 17 -3.30 8.19 -7.64
C ARG A 17 -2.34 7.13 -7.11
N LEU A 18 -1.04 7.44 -7.01
CA LEU A 18 -0.04 6.51 -6.48
C LEU A 18 -0.32 6.15 -5.02
N ARG A 19 -0.66 7.12 -4.17
CA ARG A 19 -1.05 6.87 -2.78
C ARG A 19 -2.23 5.90 -2.68
N ASN A 20 -3.29 6.12 -3.47
CA ASN A 20 -4.47 5.25 -3.45
C ASN A 20 -4.16 3.84 -3.96
N ILE A 21 -3.32 3.70 -4.99
CA ILE A 21 -2.85 2.40 -5.47
C ILE A 21 -2.05 1.69 -4.38
N CYS A 22 -1.07 2.36 -3.78
CA CYS A 22 -0.26 1.77 -2.70
C CYS A 22 -1.14 1.37 -1.50
N ALA A 23 -2.08 2.22 -1.08
CA ALA A 23 -3.00 1.89 0.01
C ALA A 23 -3.91 0.70 -0.33
N GLY A 24 -4.41 0.61 -1.57
CA GLY A 24 -5.22 -0.51 -2.03
C GLY A 24 -4.44 -1.83 -2.06
N VAL A 25 -3.22 -1.81 -2.60
CA VAL A 25 -2.34 -2.99 -2.62
C VAL A 25 -1.98 -3.41 -1.20
N ALA A 26 -1.63 -2.47 -0.32
CA ALA A 26 -1.37 -2.76 1.09
C ALA A 26 -2.57 -3.45 1.75
N GLY A 27 -3.78 -2.90 1.58
CA GLY A 27 -5.00 -3.51 2.11
C GLY A 27 -5.23 -4.94 1.61
N GLY A 28 -5.00 -5.19 0.31
CA GLY A 28 -5.10 -6.53 -0.28
C GLY A 28 -4.08 -7.51 0.32
N CYS A 29 -2.82 -7.09 0.45
CA CYS A 29 -1.78 -7.92 1.08
C CYS A 29 -2.11 -8.23 2.55
N PHE A 30 -2.60 -7.25 3.31
CA PHE A 30 -3.01 -7.47 4.69
C PHE A 30 -4.15 -8.48 4.80
N MET A 31 -5.18 -8.36 3.96
CA MET A 31 -6.29 -9.33 3.90
C MET A 31 -5.81 -10.74 3.59
N LEU A 32 -4.94 -10.90 2.58
CA LEU A 32 -4.37 -12.19 2.22
C LEU A 32 -3.51 -12.79 3.33
N ALA A 33 -2.71 -11.97 4.03
CA ALA A 33 -1.95 -12.42 5.18
C ALA A 33 -2.86 -12.96 6.30
N VAL A 34 -3.95 -12.25 6.61
CA VAL A 34 -4.94 -12.67 7.60
C VAL A 34 -5.62 -13.98 7.19
N ILE A 35 -6.03 -14.11 5.93
CA ILE A 35 -6.65 -15.34 5.40
C ILE A 35 -5.70 -16.53 5.57
N LEU A 36 -4.44 -16.39 5.15
CA LEU A 36 -3.45 -17.46 5.27
C LEU A 36 -3.12 -17.84 6.71
N TRP A 37 -3.26 -16.89 7.63
CA TRP A 37 -3.03 -17.14 9.05
C TRP A 37 -4.24 -17.83 9.72
N LEU A 38 -5.45 -17.57 9.23
CA LEU A 38 -6.69 -18.20 9.70
C LEU A 38 -7.00 -19.54 9.00
N ASP A 39 -6.47 -19.77 7.80
CA ASP A 39 -6.72 -21.00 7.03
C ASP A 39 -6.47 -22.29 7.84
N PRO A 40 -5.38 -22.42 8.62
CA PRO A 40 -5.13 -23.60 9.45
C PRO A 40 -6.23 -23.90 10.48
N MET A 41 -6.91 -22.86 10.98
CA MET A 41 -8.01 -23.01 11.94
C MET A 41 -9.27 -23.59 11.29
N VAL A 42 -9.42 -23.43 9.97
CA VAL A 42 -10.57 -23.91 9.20
C VAL A 42 -10.25 -25.24 8.50
N SER A 43 -9.07 -25.34 7.89
CA SER A 43 -8.65 -26.49 7.09
C SER A 43 -7.98 -27.61 7.91
N GLY A 44 -7.55 -27.31 9.14
CA GLY A 44 -6.77 -28.24 9.97
C GLY A 44 -5.37 -28.54 9.42
N SER A 45 -4.95 -27.81 8.38
CA SER A 45 -3.65 -27.96 7.74
C SER A 45 -2.55 -27.21 8.50
N ALA A 46 -1.29 -27.47 8.16
CA ALA A 46 -0.17 -26.77 8.76
C ALA A 46 -0.16 -25.26 8.35
N PRO A 47 0.22 -24.35 9.25
CA PRO A 47 0.30 -22.93 8.94
C PRO A 47 1.25 -22.64 7.78
N ASN A 48 0.79 -21.83 6.83
CA ASN A 48 1.55 -21.45 5.64
C ASN A 48 2.33 -20.15 5.90
N ASP A 49 3.17 -20.18 6.93
CA ASP A 49 3.84 -19.00 7.49
C ASP A 49 4.71 -18.26 6.47
N GLY A 50 5.32 -18.98 5.52
CA GLY A 50 6.15 -18.37 4.47
C GLY A 50 5.37 -17.38 3.60
N TRP A 51 4.18 -17.77 3.14
CA TRP A 51 3.33 -16.89 2.34
C TRP A 51 2.73 -15.76 3.18
N ALA A 52 2.28 -16.05 4.40
CA ALA A 52 1.74 -15.05 5.31
C ALA A 52 2.79 -13.95 5.60
N LEU A 53 4.02 -14.32 5.92
CA LEU A 53 5.13 -13.39 6.13
C LEU A 53 5.46 -12.57 4.86
N GLY A 54 5.41 -13.20 3.69
CA GLY A 54 5.59 -12.52 2.40
C GLY A 54 4.55 -11.42 2.17
N PHE A 55 3.28 -11.71 2.44
CA PHE A 55 2.21 -10.72 2.33
C PHE A 55 2.30 -9.61 3.39
N VAL A 56 2.72 -9.93 4.62
CA VAL A 56 3.00 -8.92 5.65
C VAL A 56 4.13 -7.98 5.21
N ALA A 57 5.22 -8.51 4.65
CA ALA A 57 6.32 -7.69 4.14
C ALA A 57 5.86 -6.76 3.00
N LEU A 58 5.08 -7.27 2.05
CA LEU A 58 4.49 -6.46 0.99
C LEU A 58 3.57 -5.38 1.55
N PHE A 59 2.71 -5.72 2.52
CA PHE A 59 1.87 -4.76 3.21
C PHE A 59 2.70 -3.60 3.79
N LEU A 60 3.79 -3.91 4.52
CA LEU A 60 4.65 -2.89 5.12
C LEU A 60 5.30 -1.98 4.06
N ILE A 61 5.80 -2.55 2.96
CA ILE A 61 6.41 -1.79 1.86
C ILE A 61 5.39 -0.83 1.23
N PHE A 62 4.19 -1.33 0.89
CA PHE A 62 3.16 -0.52 0.25
C PHE A 62 2.52 0.49 1.21
N ALA A 63 2.39 0.16 2.49
CA ALA A 63 1.95 1.09 3.52
C ALA A 63 2.98 2.21 3.73
N ALA A 64 4.27 1.89 3.80
CA ALA A 64 5.35 2.88 3.89
C ALA A 64 5.39 3.78 2.64
N ALA A 65 5.20 3.21 1.44
CA ALA A 65 5.11 3.98 0.21
C ALA A 65 3.89 4.92 0.20
N ALA A 66 2.72 4.44 0.64
CA ALA A 66 1.52 5.26 0.77
C ALA A 66 1.72 6.41 1.77
N LEU A 67 2.36 6.13 2.91
CA LEU A 67 2.69 7.12 3.93
C LEU A 67 3.70 8.15 3.40
N TYR A 68 4.73 7.70 2.66
CA TYR A 68 5.69 8.59 2.01
C TYR A 68 4.99 9.55 1.04
N PHE A 69 4.11 9.05 0.17
CA PHE A 69 3.35 9.92 -0.75
C PHE A 69 2.36 10.84 -0.01
N HIS A 70 1.85 10.41 1.15
CA HIS A 70 1.01 11.24 2.00
C HIS A 70 1.81 12.37 2.67
N MET A 71 2.95 12.08 3.29
CA MET A 71 3.84 13.08 3.90
C MET A 71 4.40 14.05 2.85
N ARG A 72 4.76 13.56 1.66
CA ARG A 72 5.19 14.41 0.53
C ARG A 72 4.06 15.29 -0.01
N PHE A 73 2.80 14.92 0.20
CA PHE A 73 1.67 15.78 -0.11
C PHE A 73 1.49 16.88 0.96
N LEU A 74 1.63 16.53 2.25
CA LEU A 74 1.51 17.47 3.37
C LEU A 74 2.66 18.50 3.42
N THR A 75 3.88 18.10 3.09
CA THR A 75 5.09 18.94 3.14
C THR A 75 5.27 19.87 1.93
N ARG A 76 4.29 19.93 1.00
CA ARG A 76 4.33 20.79 -0.20
C ARG A 76 3.62 22.14 -0.02
N GLU A 77 3.50 22.57 1.23
CA GLU A 77 3.31 23.98 1.59
C GLU A 77 4.59 24.77 1.32
#